data_AF-A0AAW2HSB1-F1
#
_entry.id   AF-A0AAW2HSB1-F1
#
_cell.length_a   1.000
_cell.length_b   1.000
_cell.length_c   1.000
_cell.angle_alpha   90.00
_cell.angle_beta   90.00
_cell.angle_gamma   90.00
#
_symmetry.space_group_name_H-M   'P 1'
#
loop_
_entity.id
_entity.type
_entity.pdbx_description
1 polymer ?
#
loop_
_entity_poly.entity_id
_entity_poly.type
_entity_poly.pdbx_seq_one_letter_code
_entity_poly.pdbx_strand_id
1 'polypeptide(L)'
;MVLRQRLKKVVSLKTVKVLDAFPKVDEACRETSPIGGTASIIAYILMVWLLISETSYYLHSKIVYRFLPDTDFDAKLKAFIDVTIAMPCVSLGADILDSTNQNKIQFGELVGRDTWFDLEPSQRILFDEMKNINVHSRENYHQLHEFLWKSDYPSFVHEYVPRKTSPNRAPDSCRIYGSLTLNKVAGNFHINVGKSFKLPQGHIHISDFIPEHEYNFSHRINQFAFGEHSNGIVNPLEGDEKIAKEHMMLYQYFIEIVPTEVETFLKKQLTYQYSVKDHERPINHFSGSHGTPGVFFKYDMSALKVKVIQERDSPIQFAVRLCATIGGIHVTSGLISSFIEYILRRFNFKYLQKDSPIYGLASA
;
A
#
# COMPACT_ATOMS: atom_id res chain seq x y z
N MET A 1 -54.03 23.84 -12.42
CA MET A 1 -53.20 22.63 -12.27
C MET A 1 -52.68 22.24 -13.65
N VAL A 2 -51.42 22.55 -13.95
CA VAL A 2 -50.80 22.36 -15.27
C VAL A 2 -50.19 20.97 -15.34
N LEU A 3 -50.76 20.09 -16.16
CA LEU A 3 -50.20 18.77 -16.45
C LEU A 3 -49.11 18.90 -17.53
N ARG A 4 -47.84 18.90 -17.11
CA ARG A 4 -46.69 18.71 -18.00
C ARG A 4 -46.65 17.26 -18.49
N GLN A 5 -47.05 17.02 -19.74
CA GLN A 5 -46.77 15.76 -20.43
C GLN A 5 -45.29 15.69 -20.81
N ARG A 6 -44.57 14.69 -20.28
CA ARG A 6 -43.22 14.30 -20.73
C ARG A 6 -43.34 13.62 -22.11
N LEU A 7 -42.82 14.27 -23.15
CA LEU A 7 -42.60 13.68 -24.47
C LEU A 7 -41.57 12.54 -24.37
N LYS A 8 -42.04 11.28 -24.43
CA LYS A 8 -41.20 10.13 -24.76
C LYS A 8 -40.84 10.21 -26.25
N LYS A 9 -39.60 10.59 -26.56
CA LYS A 9 -39.07 10.57 -27.92
C LYS A 9 -38.79 9.12 -28.32
N VAL A 10 -39.82 8.39 -28.77
CA VAL A 10 -39.63 7.10 -29.43
C VAL A 10 -39.11 7.41 -30.82
N VAL A 11 -37.82 7.15 -31.05
CA VAL A 11 -37.21 7.28 -32.37
C VAL A 11 -37.87 6.23 -33.28
N SER A 12 -38.54 6.69 -34.33
CA SER A 12 -39.22 5.87 -35.32
C SER A 12 -38.19 5.09 -36.17
N LEU A 13 -38.46 3.82 -36.45
CA LEU A 13 -37.68 2.97 -37.38
C LEU A 13 -37.44 3.62 -38.75
N LYS A 14 -38.33 4.54 -39.18
CA LYS A 14 -38.16 5.30 -40.41
C LYS A 14 -37.03 6.32 -40.33
N THR A 15 -36.79 6.92 -39.17
CA THR A 15 -35.68 7.85 -38.92
C THR A 15 -34.34 7.10 -38.91
N VAL A 16 -34.32 5.85 -38.43
CA VAL A 16 -33.12 4.99 -38.45
C VAL A 16 -32.79 4.52 -39.88
N LYS A 17 -33.80 4.27 -40.73
CA LYS A 17 -33.61 3.93 -42.15
C LYS A 17 -32.97 5.05 -42.98
N VAL A 18 -33.11 6.31 -42.57
CA VAL A 18 -32.50 7.46 -43.26
C VAL A 18 -31.01 7.62 -42.94
N LEU A 19 -30.54 7.00 -41.85
CA LEU A 19 -29.11 6.97 -41.46
C LEU A 19 -28.35 5.77 -42.04
N ASP A 20 -29.02 4.91 -42.82
CA ASP A 20 -28.44 3.73 -43.45
C ASP A 20 -27.73 4.16 -44.74
N ALA A 21 -26.44 4.50 -44.62
CA ALA A 21 -25.61 5.05 -45.71
C ALA A 21 -25.15 4.02 -46.75
N PHE A 22 -25.55 2.75 -46.61
CA PHE A 22 -25.07 1.66 -47.46
C PHE A 22 -26.19 1.08 -48.35
N PRO A 23 -25.93 0.89 -49.67
CA PRO A 23 -26.88 0.25 -50.57
C PRO A 23 -27.10 -1.21 -50.15
N LYS A 24 -28.36 -1.61 -50.00
CA LYS A 24 -28.71 -2.99 -49.63
C LYS A 24 -28.50 -3.90 -50.83
N VAL A 25 -27.69 -4.93 -50.63
CA VAL A 25 -27.42 -5.95 -51.64
C VAL A 25 -28.70 -6.78 -51.85
N ASP A 26 -28.97 -7.11 -53.11
CA ASP A 26 -30.15 -7.88 -53.52
C ASP A 26 -30.20 -9.25 -52.82
N GLU A 27 -31.40 -9.69 -52.42
CA GLU A 27 -31.59 -10.89 -51.59
C GLU A 27 -31.09 -12.17 -52.28
N ALA A 28 -31.03 -12.17 -53.61
CA ALA A 28 -30.50 -13.27 -54.43
C ALA A 28 -28.98 -13.48 -54.28
N CYS A 29 -28.23 -12.46 -53.84
CA CYS A 29 -26.78 -12.55 -53.61
C CYS A 29 -26.43 -12.86 -52.14
N ARG A 30 -27.43 -13.16 -51.30
CA ARG A 30 -27.25 -13.37 -49.85
C ARG A 30 -27.42 -14.84 -49.50
N GLU A 31 -26.33 -15.60 -49.50
CA GLU A 31 -26.33 -16.96 -48.97
C GLU A 31 -26.45 -16.94 -47.43
N THR A 32 -27.60 -17.36 -46.90
CA THR A 32 -27.83 -17.47 -45.45
C THR A 32 -27.51 -18.89 -44.98
N SER A 33 -26.31 -19.09 -44.43
CA SER A 33 -25.98 -20.37 -43.79
C SER A 33 -26.39 -20.35 -42.30
N PRO A 34 -27.12 -21.36 -41.79
CA PRO A 34 -27.52 -21.42 -40.38
C PRO A 34 -26.31 -21.55 -39.43
N ILE A 35 -25.19 -22.07 -39.94
CA ILE A 35 -23.91 -22.22 -39.23
C ILE A 35 -23.19 -20.87 -39.14
N GLY A 36 -23.21 -20.05 -40.20
CA GLY A 36 -22.62 -18.71 -40.18
C GLY A 36 -23.37 -17.74 -39.26
N GLY A 37 -24.69 -17.89 -39.15
CA GLY A 37 -25.52 -17.10 -38.24
C GLY A 37 -25.19 -17.33 -36.76
N THR A 38 -25.07 -18.60 -36.34
CA THR A 38 -24.72 -18.93 -34.94
C THR A 38 -23.29 -18.56 -34.60
N ALA A 39 -22.34 -18.77 -35.51
CA ALA A 39 -20.94 -18.34 -35.34
C ALA A 39 -20.81 -16.81 -35.16
N SER A 40 -21.60 -16.03 -35.90
CA SER A 40 -21.62 -14.57 -35.80
C SER A 40 -22.14 -14.08 -34.44
N ILE A 41 -23.16 -14.74 -33.88
CA ILE A 41 -23.69 -14.41 -32.55
C ILE A 41 -22.65 -14.68 -31.46
N ILE A 42 -21.98 -15.84 -31.53
CA ILE A 42 -20.93 -16.19 -30.57
C ILE A 42 -19.76 -15.20 -30.68
N ALA A 43 -19.33 -14.86 -31.89
CA ALA A 43 -18.26 -13.89 -32.12
C ALA A 43 -18.61 -12.51 -31.57
N TYR A 44 -19.88 -12.07 -31.70
CA TYR A 44 -20.34 -10.80 -31.13
C TYR A 44 -20.31 -10.81 -29.59
N ILE A 45 -20.77 -11.89 -28.95
CA ILE A 45 -20.72 -12.04 -27.48
C ILE A 45 -19.26 -11.99 -27.00
N LEU A 46 -18.36 -12.71 -27.69
CA LEU A 46 -16.94 -12.75 -27.38
C LEU A 46 -16.28 -11.38 -27.58
N MET A 47 -16.67 -10.65 -28.62
CA MET A 47 -16.25 -9.26 -28.86
C MET A 47 -16.66 -8.33 -27.73
N VAL A 48 -17.93 -8.36 -27.31
CA VAL A 48 -18.39 -7.54 -26.19
C VAL A 48 -17.64 -7.90 -24.90
N TRP A 49 -17.44 -9.19 -24.62
CA TRP A 49 -16.69 -9.62 -23.44
C TRP A 49 -15.24 -9.14 -23.43
N LEU A 50 -14.53 -9.27 -24.55
CA LEU A 50 -13.14 -8.79 -24.66
C LEU A 50 -13.04 -7.27 -24.61
N LEU A 51 -14.00 -6.54 -25.18
CA LEU A 51 -14.04 -5.07 -25.05
C LEU A 51 -14.25 -4.62 -23.60
N ILE A 52 -15.14 -5.29 -22.86
CA ILE A 52 -15.33 -5.03 -21.43
C ILE A 52 -14.05 -5.35 -20.66
N SER A 53 -13.39 -6.48 -20.97
CA SER A 53 -12.14 -6.89 -20.34
C SER A 53 -11.01 -5.88 -20.58
N GLU A 54 -10.79 -5.47 -21.83
CA GLU A 54 -9.77 -4.48 -22.22
C GLU A 54 -10.05 -3.11 -21.60
N THR A 55 -11.31 -2.68 -21.58
CA THR A 55 -11.71 -1.42 -20.94
C THR A 55 -11.49 -1.49 -19.42
N SER A 56 -11.83 -2.61 -18.79
CA SER A 56 -11.59 -2.83 -17.37
C SER A 56 -10.09 -2.84 -17.04
N TYR A 57 -9.27 -3.47 -17.90
CA TYR A 57 -7.82 -3.46 -17.80
C TYR A 57 -7.24 -2.04 -17.91
N TYR A 58 -7.68 -1.26 -18.89
CA TYR A 58 -7.23 0.12 -19.06
C TYR A 58 -7.64 1.04 -17.91
N LEU A 59 -8.83 0.86 -17.36
CA LEU A 59 -9.30 1.60 -16.19
C LEU A 59 -8.55 1.21 -14.90
N HIS A 60 -7.96 0.02 -14.87
CA HIS A 60 -7.12 -0.43 -13.77
C HIS A 60 -5.68 0.10 -13.90
N SER A 61 -5.25 0.95 -12.98
CA SER A 61 -3.85 1.36 -12.89
C SER A 61 -2.99 0.28 -12.25
N LYS A 62 -1.79 0.07 -12.79
CA LYS A 62 -0.77 -0.80 -12.19
C LYS A 62 0.22 0.06 -11.40
N ILE A 63 0.68 -0.45 -10.26
CA ILE A 63 1.69 0.20 -9.43
C ILE A 63 3.01 -0.51 -9.67
N VAL A 64 4.04 0.24 -10.02
CA VAL A 64 5.36 -0.29 -10.34
C VAL A 64 6.38 0.29 -9.36
N TYR A 65 7.14 -0.59 -8.72
CA TYR A 65 8.24 -0.24 -7.82
C TYR A 65 9.55 -0.28 -8.58
N ARG A 66 10.32 0.80 -8.53
CA ARG A 66 11.69 0.86 -9.05
C ARG A 66 12.66 1.15 -7.93
N PHE A 67 13.73 0.39 -7.84
CA PHE A 67 14.80 0.60 -6.87
C PHE A 67 15.92 1.39 -7.53
N LEU A 68 16.27 2.52 -6.94
CA LEU A 68 17.27 3.46 -7.44
C LEU A 68 18.29 3.73 -6.32
N PRO A 69 19.55 4.05 -6.63
CA PRO A 69 20.48 4.54 -5.62
C PRO A 69 19.99 5.88 -5.07
N ASP A 70 20.08 6.04 -3.76
CA ASP A 70 19.81 7.32 -3.11
C ASP A 70 21.01 8.25 -3.29
N THR A 71 20.77 9.45 -3.84
CA THR A 71 21.81 10.45 -4.14
C THR A 71 21.68 11.71 -3.28
N ASP A 72 20.59 11.82 -2.52
CA ASP A 72 20.26 13.02 -1.74
C ASP A 72 20.75 12.89 -0.29
N PHE A 73 22.06 12.86 -0.07
CA PHE A 73 22.65 12.66 1.27
C PHE A 73 22.48 13.86 2.21
N ASP A 74 22.44 15.08 1.66
CA ASP A 74 22.32 16.31 2.45
C ASP A 74 20.90 16.63 2.92
N ALA A 75 19.92 15.87 2.42
CA ALA A 75 18.52 16.05 2.76
C ALA A 75 18.30 15.92 4.28
N LYS A 76 17.34 16.68 4.80
CA LYS A 76 16.91 16.55 6.20
C LYS A 76 15.76 15.56 6.31
N LEU A 77 15.79 14.78 7.37
CA LEU A 77 14.81 13.76 7.68
C LEU A 77 13.94 14.26 8.82
N LYS A 78 12.65 14.52 8.58
CA LYS A 78 11.72 14.80 9.68
C LYS A 78 11.30 13.47 10.31
N ALA A 79 11.36 13.36 11.63
CA ALA A 79 10.86 12.22 12.39
C ALA A 79 9.71 12.70 13.29
N PHE A 80 8.61 11.95 13.29
CA PHE A 80 7.47 12.14 14.16
C PHE A 80 7.47 11.04 15.21
N ILE A 81 7.51 11.43 16.48
CA ILE A 81 7.66 10.51 17.60
C ILE A 81 6.53 10.79 18.59
N ASP A 82 5.85 9.74 19.03
CA ASP A 82 4.90 9.73 20.15
C ASP A 82 5.02 8.39 20.87
N VAL A 83 5.74 8.39 21.98
CA VAL A 83 6.03 7.22 22.79
C VAL A 83 5.62 7.51 24.23
N THR A 84 4.95 6.55 24.88
CA THR A 84 4.59 6.63 26.30
C THR A 84 5.37 5.59 27.08
N ILE A 85 6.05 5.98 28.16
CA ILE A 85 6.82 5.08 29.05
C ILE A 85 6.20 5.12 30.44
N ALA A 86 6.15 3.97 31.12
CA ALA A 86 5.60 3.78 32.46
C ALA A 86 6.52 4.31 33.59
N MET A 87 7.06 5.53 33.42
CA MET A 87 7.78 6.26 34.45
C MET A 87 7.43 7.76 34.38
N PRO A 88 7.50 8.51 35.50
CA PRO A 88 7.26 9.96 35.52
C PRO A 88 8.23 10.73 34.61
N CYS A 89 7.78 11.83 34.00
CA CYS A 89 8.63 12.61 33.09
C CYS A 89 9.84 13.26 33.77
N VAL A 90 9.77 13.53 35.07
CA VAL A 90 10.89 14.08 35.85
C VAL A 90 12.07 13.10 35.90
N SER A 91 11.77 11.81 35.87
CA SER A 91 12.73 10.71 35.99
C SER A 91 13.30 10.24 34.65
N LEU A 92 12.80 10.74 33.53
CA LEU A 92 13.20 10.30 32.19
C LEU A 92 13.90 11.42 31.42
N GLY A 93 14.88 11.02 30.61
CA GLY A 93 15.53 11.88 29.63
C GLY A 93 15.49 11.22 28.26
N ALA A 94 14.96 11.93 27.27
CA ALA A 94 15.00 11.54 25.87
C ALA A 94 16.07 12.37 25.15
N ASP A 95 16.97 11.70 24.43
CA ASP A 95 18.04 12.36 23.68
C ASP A 95 18.29 11.65 22.35
N ILE A 96 18.90 12.35 21.40
CA ILE A 96 19.25 11.82 20.09
C ILE A 96 20.70 12.13 19.76
N LEU A 97 21.45 11.07 19.46
CA LEU A 97 22.84 11.15 19.04
C LEU A 97 22.98 10.66 17.61
N ASP A 98 23.41 11.52 16.71
CA ASP A 98 23.75 11.11 15.34
C ASP A 98 25.22 10.71 15.22
N SER A 99 25.57 10.00 14.14
CA SER A 99 26.96 9.62 13.83
C SER A 99 27.90 10.81 13.64
N THR A 100 27.38 12.02 13.41
CA THR A 100 28.18 13.25 13.36
C THR A 100 28.53 13.77 14.75
N ASN A 101 28.07 13.09 15.80
CA ASN A 101 28.24 13.43 17.22
C ASN A 101 27.75 14.86 17.52
N GLN A 102 26.81 15.36 16.70
CA GLN A 102 26.17 16.65 16.89
C GLN A 102 24.85 16.40 17.61
N ASN A 103 24.75 16.84 18.87
CA ASN A 103 23.47 16.83 19.58
C ASN A 103 22.55 17.91 18.98
N LYS A 104 21.60 17.48 18.15
CA LYS A 104 20.70 18.36 17.38
C LYS A 104 19.37 18.58 18.09
N ILE A 105 19.39 19.38 19.17
CA ILE A 105 18.15 19.99 19.72
C ILE A 105 17.75 21.24 18.90
N GLN A 106 18.46 21.57 17.83
CA GLN A 106 18.29 22.86 17.14
C GLN A 106 17.18 22.90 16.08
N PHE A 107 16.47 21.79 15.80
CA PHE A 107 15.42 21.75 14.76
C PHE A 107 14.19 20.89 15.15
N GLY A 108 13.68 21.09 16.36
CA GLY A 108 12.45 20.47 16.87
C GLY A 108 12.50 20.26 18.38
N GLU A 109 11.36 20.37 19.08
CA GLU A 109 11.25 20.15 20.52
C GLU A 109 10.40 18.90 20.77
N LEU A 110 10.97 17.89 21.44
CA LEU A 110 10.20 16.79 22.03
C LEU A 110 9.66 17.26 23.38
N VAL A 111 8.35 17.17 23.57
CA VAL A 111 7.70 17.56 24.81
C VAL A 111 7.34 16.32 25.59
N GLY A 112 7.85 16.23 26.83
CA GLY A 112 7.42 15.25 27.82
C GLY A 112 6.21 15.77 28.58
N ARG A 113 5.11 15.00 28.63
CA ARG A 113 3.93 15.29 29.44
C ARG A 113 3.58 14.10 30.33
N ASP A 114 3.40 14.37 31.61
CA ASP A 114 2.94 13.36 32.56
C ASP A 114 1.54 12.85 32.17
N THR A 115 1.38 11.53 32.18
CA THR A 115 0.16 10.83 31.78
C THR A 115 0.04 9.51 32.56
N TRP A 116 -0.95 8.69 32.21
CA TRP A 116 -1.08 7.36 32.78
C TRP A 116 -0.84 6.27 31.74
N PHE A 117 -0.29 5.14 32.18
CA PHE A 117 0.07 4.06 31.28
C PHE A 117 -1.16 3.38 30.68
N ASP A 118 -2.17 3.14 31.51
CA ASP A 118 -3.44 2.56 31.10
C ASP A 118 -4.12 3.45 30.06
N LEU A 119 -4.86 2.86 29.13
CA LEU A 119 -5.65 3.59 28.14
C LEU A 119 -7.11 3.66 28.58
N GLU A 120 -7.80 4.75 28.24
CA GLU A 120 -9.25 4.78 28.32
C GLU A 120 -9.82 3.69 27.38
N PRO A 121 -10.95 3.02 27.70
CA PRO A 121 -11.50 1.96 26.84
C PRO A 121 -11.67 2.37 25.38
N SER A 122 -12.05 3.62 25.11
CA SER A 122 -12.17 4.19 23.77
C SER A 122 -10.82 4.26 23.04
N GLN A 123 -9.77 4.69 23.73
CA GLN A 123 -8.40 4.74 23.21
C GLN A 123 -7.81 3.33 23.03
N ARG A 124 -8.16 2.40 23.93
CA ARG A 124 -7.66 1.03 23.88
C ARG A 124 -8.17 0.30 22.64
N ILE A 125 -9.44 0.46 22.29
CA ILE A 125 -10.02 -0.13 21.07
C ILE A 125 -9.25 0.35 19.83
N LEU A 126 -9.04 1.66 19.69
CA LEU A 126 -8.29 2.23 18.57
C LEU A 126 -6.85 1.73 18.51
N PHE A 127 -6.20 1.65 19.67
CA PHE A 127 -4.83 1.15 19.76
C PHE A 127 -4.73 -0.33 19.40
N ASP A 128 -5.66 -1.16 19.86
CA ASP A 128 -5.70 -2.59 19.56
C ASP A 128 -6.02 -2.84 18.08
N GLU A 129 -6.86 -2.01 17.45
CA GLU A 129 -7.07 -2.04 15.99
C GLU A 129 -5.76 -1.78 15.23
N MET A 130 -5.04 -0.73 15.59
CA MET A 130 -3.74 -0.40 14.99
C MET A 130 -2.72 -1.53 15.19
N LYS A 131 -2.64 -2.07 16.40
CA LYS A 131 -1.78 -3.22 16.72
C LYS A 131 -2.11 -4.42 15.84
N ASN A 132 -3.40 -4.77 15.71
CA ASN A 132 -3.82 -5.91 14.90
C ASN A 132 -3.48 -5.73 13.42
N ILE A 133 -3.68 -4.52 12.87
CA ILE A 133 -3.33 -4.20 11.47
C ILE A 133 -1.82 -4.33 11.25
N ASN A 134 -1.00 -3.77 12.15
CA ASN A 134 0.45 -3.79 12.02
C ASN A 134 1.03 -5.19 12.23
N VAL A 135 0.54 -5.97 13.20
CA VAL A 135 0.93 -7.38 13.38
C VAL A 135 0.56 -8.20 12.15
N HIS A 136 -0.68 -8.06 11.67
CA HIS A 136 -1.13 -8.79 10.49
C HIS A 136 -0.30 -8.44 9.23
N SER A 137 0.06 -7.17 9.07
CA SER A 137 0.90 -6.69 7.97
C SER A 137 2.33 -7.23 8.06
N ARG A 138 2.89 -7.34 9.26
CA ARG A 138 4.25 -7.87 9.49
C ARG A 138 4.36 -9.37 9.20
N GLU A 139 3.34 -10.15 9.57
CA GLU A 139 3.41 -11.61 9.52
C GLU A 139 2.97 -12.21 8.17
N ASN A 140 1.91 -11.67 7.55
CA ASN A 140 1.20 -12.41 6.49
C ASN A 140 1.43 -11.89 5.07
N TYR A 141 1.83 -10.62 4.90
CA TYR A 141 1.85 -10.03 3.57
C TYR A 141 2.98 -9.02 3.34
N HIS A 142 4.06 -9.50 2.73
CA HIS A 142 5.02 -8.63 2.02
C HIS A 142 4.41 -7.96 0.76
N GLN A 143 3.18 -8.34 0.34
CA GLN A 143 2.51 -7.86 -0.87
C GLN A 143 1.33 -6.90 -0.61
N LEU A 144 0.97 -6.61 0.65
CA LEU A 144 -0.16 -5.72 1.00
C LEU A 144 0.00 -4.30 0.46
N HIS A 145 1.24 -3.86 0.21
CA HIS A 145 1.49 -2.53 -0.36
C HIS A 145 0.67 -2.28 -1.63
N GLU A 146 0.56 -3.24 -2.55
CA GLU A 146 -0.20 -3.04 -3.79
C GLU A 146 -1.70 -2.76 -3.54
N PHE A 147 -2.29 -3.38 -2.51
CA PHE A 147 -3.66 -3.09 -2.10
C PHE A 147 -3.76 -1.72 -1.39
N LEU A 148 -2.82 -1.42 -0.49
CA LEU A 148 -2.81 -0.18 0.29
C LEU A 148 -2.67 1.07 -0.58
N TRP A 149 -1.84 1.03 -1.62
CA TRP A 149 -1.70 2.12 -2.57
C TRP A 149 -2.89 2.26 -3.54
N LYS A 150 -3.62 1.16 -3.81
CA LYS A 150 -4.73 1.13 -4.79
C LYS A 150 -6.08 1.47 -4.18
N SER A 151 -6.30 1.10 -2.93
CA SER A 151 -7.58 1.27 -2.24
C SER A 151 -7.83 2.71 -1.76
N ASP A 152 -6.87 3.61 -1.95
CA ASP A 152 -6.86 4.94 -1.32
C ASP A 152 -7.20 4.81 0.17
N TYR A 153 -6.78 3.68 0.78
CA TYR A 153 -6.97 3.44 2.19
C TYR A 153 -6.23 4.58 2.86
N PRO A 154 -6.91 5.42 3.66
CA PRO A 154 -6.19 6.40 4.42
C PRO A 154 -5.21 5.60 5.26
N SER A 155 -3.90 5.74 4.98
CA SER A 155 -2.89 5.45 5.98
C SER A 155 -3.39 6.23 7.18
N PHE A 156 -3.87 5.52 8.20
CA PHE A 156 -4.69 6.13 9.22
C PHE A 156 -3.90 7.30 9.82
N VAL A 157 -4.27 8.53 9.46
CA VAL A 157 -3.81 9.70 10.18
C VAL A 157 -4.60 9.64 11.47
N HIS A 158 -4.09 8.87 12.43
CA HIS A 158 -4.73 8.75 13.72
C HIS A 158 -4.55 10.08 14.44
N GLU A 159 -5.57 10.93 14.30
CA GLU A 159 -5.73 12.10 15.14
C GLU A 159 -5.76 11.62 16.59
N TYR A 160 -4.77 12.06 17.37
CA TYR A 160 -4.67 11.69 18.78
C TYR A 160 -5.98 12.02 19.50
N VAL A 161 -6.63 11.00 20.05
CA VAL A 161 -7.85 11.18 20.83
C VAL A 161 -7.47 11.53 22.27
N PRO A 162 -7.76 12.76 22.75
CA PRO A 162 -7.49 13.10 24.13
C PRO A 162 -8.39 12.27 25.06
N ARG A 163 -7.79 11.80 26.16
CA ARG A 163 -8.51 11.16 27.25
C ARG A 163 -9.55 12.12 27.83
N LYS A 164 -10.77 11.64 28.07
CA LYS A 164 -11.89 12.45 28.58
C LYS A 164 -11.91 12.53 30.11
N THR A 165 -11.52 11.45 30.78
CA THR A 165 -11.57 11.33 32.24
C THR A 165 -10.19 11.07 32.82
N SER A 166 -9.79 11.83 33.84
CA SER A 166 -8.52 11.61 34.54
C SER A 166 -8.72 10.61 35.68
N PRO A 167 -7.90 9.55 35.78
CA PRO A 167 -7.90 8.64 36.92
C PRO A 167 -7.67 9.37 38.25
N ASN A 168 -8.26 8.85 39.34
CA ASN A 168 -8.03 9.35 40.70
C ASN A 168 -6.71 8.84 41.30
N ARG A 169 -5.61 8.99 40.56
CA ARG A 169 -4.25 8.65 40.97
C ARG A 169 -3.25 9.57 40.29
N ALA A 170 -2.08 9.76 40.90
CA ALA A 170 -1.02 10.52 40.26
C ALA A 170 -0.63 9.90 38.90
N PRO A 171 -0.21 10.70 37.90
CA PRO A 171 0.36 10.21 36.66
C PRO A 171 1.54 9.27 36.94
N ASP A 172 1.55 8.10 36.31
CA ASP A 172 2.59 7.08 36.48
C ASP A 172 3.47 6.91 35.23
N SER A 173 3.25 7.74 34.20
CA SER A 173 3.86 7.59 32.89
C SER A 173 4.24 8.93 32.27
N CYS A 174 5.14 8.90 31.31
CA CYS A 174 5.56 10.04 30.54
C CYS A 174 5.27 9.81 29.06
N ARG A 175 4.49 10.70 28.45
CA ARG A 175 4.31 10.75 27.01
C ARG A 175 5.31 11.74 26.42
N ILE A 176 6.21 11.24 25.59
CA ILE A 176 7.19 12.02 24.84
C ILE A 176 6.70 12.08 23.40
N TYR A 177 6.32 13.28 22.96
CA TYR A 177 5.80 13.48 21.61
C TYR A 177 6.33 14.75 20.97
N GLY A 178 6.41 14.76 19.65
CA GLY A 178 6.84 15.91 18.87
C GLY A 178 7.38 15.54 17.49
N SER A 179 7.99 16.52 16.83
CA SER A 179 8.67 16.32 15.56
C SER A 179 10.10 16.82 15.65
N LEU A 180 11.03 16.05 15.11
CA LEU A 180 12.45 16.36 15.07
C LEU A 180 12.93 16.39 13.64
N THR A 181 13.76 17.37 13.28
CA THR A 181 14.43 17.41 11.99
C THR A 181 15.87 16.92 12.15
N LEU A 182 16.12 15.73 11.62
CA LEU A 182 17.36 14.98 11.73
C LEU A 182 18.21 15.12 10.46
N ASN A 183 19.50 14.87 10.60
CA ASN A 183 20.33 14.55 9.44
C ASN A 183 19.95 13.17 8.91
N LYS A 184 20.07 12.98 7.60
CA LYS A 184 19.90 11.69 6.93
C LYS A 184 21.16 10.82 7.06
N VAL A 185 21.48 10.47 8.30
CA VAL A 185 22.64 9.63 8.68
C VAL A 185 22.22 8.69 9.80
N ALA A 186 23.01 7.65 10.05
CA ALA A 186 22.79 6.76 11.19
C ALA A 186 22.77 7.55 12.50
N GLY A 187 21.86 7.16 13.40
CA GLY A 187 21.74 7.75 14.73
C GLY A 187 21.01 6.86 15.73
N ASN A 188 20.96 7.33 16.97
CA ASN A 188 20.40 6.63 18.10
C ASN A 188 19.56 7.60 18.91
N PHE A 189 18.24 7.43 18.86
CA PHE A 189 17.30 8.09 19.76
C PHE A 189 17.07 7.16 20.94
N HIS A 190 17.33 7.61 22.17
CA HIS A 190 17.16 6.76 23.33
C HIS A 190 16.51 7.51 24.48
N ILE A 191 15.81 6.74 25.30
CA ILE A 191 15.08 7.22 26.47
C ILE A 191 15.58 6.42 27.67
N ASN A 192 16.27 7.11 28.57
CA ASN A 192 16.91 6.53 29.74
C ASN A 192 16.47 7.25 31.01
N VAL A 193 16.77 6.66 32.17
CA VAL A 193 16.56 7.31 33.47
C VAL A 193 17.49 8.51 33.62
N GLY A 194 16.95 9.60 34.13
CA GLY A 194 17.68 10.84 34.39
C GLY A 194 17.72 11.77 33.18
N LYS A 195 17.73 13.08 33.46
CA LYS A 195 17.88 14.10 32.42
C LYS A 195 19.27 13.96 31.77
N SER A 196 19.33 14.09 30.44
CA SER A 196 20.61 14.14 29.76
C SER A 196 21.28 15.49 30.01
N PHE A 197 22.55 15.44 30.43
CA PHE A 197 23.42 16.60 30.52
C PHE A 197 24.43 16.58 29.37
N LYS A 198 24.56 17.72 28.70
CA LYS A 198 25.40 17.89 27.52
C LYS A 198 26.86 18.02 27.93
N LEU A 199 27.74 17.19 27.36
CA LEU A 199 29.18 17.34 27.44
C LEU A 199 29.77 17.64 26.05
N PRO A 200 31.01 18.16 25.94
CA PRO A 200 31.65 18.42 24.65
C PRO A 200 31.85 17.17 23.76
N GLN A 201 31.79 15.97 24.33
CA GLN A 201 31.85 14.68 23.62
C GLN A 201 30.75 13.74 24.15
N GLY A 202 29.53 13.87 23.63
CA GLY A 202 28.37 13.06 24.03
C GLY A 202 27.53 13.68 25.15
N HIS A 203 26.73 12.84 25.81
CA HIS A 203 25.89 13.24 26.94
C HIS A 203 25.90 12.14 28.01
N ILE A 204 25.74 12.57 29.26
CA ILE A 204 25.55 11.65 30.39
C ILE A 204 24.12 11.76 30.88
N HIS A 205 23.54 10.64 31.29
CA HIS A 205 22.31 10.65 32.06
C HIS A 205 22.69 10.50 33.54
N ILE A 206 22.27 11.46 34.36
CA ILE A 206 22.50 11.38 35.81
C ILE A 206 21.31 10.64 36.42
N SER A 207 21.50 9.36 36.71
CA SER A 207 20.48 8.48 37.30
C SER A 207 20.62 8.33 38.83
N ASP A 208 21.65 8.93 39.43
CA ASP A 208 22.08 8.68 40.83
C ASP A 208 21.01 8.93 41.92
N PHE A 209 19.89 9.55 41.58
CA PHE A 209 18.83 9.89 42.52
C PHE A 209 17.60 8.97 42.45
N ILE A 210 17.57 8.00 41.53
CA ILE A 210 16.42 7.11 41.34
C ILE A 210 16.90 5.66 41.54
N PRO A 211 16.37 4.93 42.53
CA PRO A 211 16.82 3.59 42.80
C PRO A 211 16.34 2.61 41.71
N GLU A 212 17.14 1.59 41.43
CA GLU A 212 16.90 0.64 40.31
C GLU A 212 15.54 -0.08 40.39
N HIS A 213 14.98 -0.27 41.58
CA HIS A 213 13.68 -0.91 41.77
C HIS A 213 12.48 -0.03 41.36
N GLU A 214 12.70 1.25 41.09
CA GLU A 214 11.68 2.15 40.56
C GLU A 214 11.66 2.18 39.02
N TYR A 215 12.60 1.49 38.36
CA TYR A 215 12.70 1.50 36.91
C TYR A 215 11.58 0.66 36.30
N ASN A 216 10.85 1.24 35.35
CA ASN A 216 9.81 0.55 34.62
C ASN A 216 9.77 1.02 33.16
N PHE A 217 10.55 0.36 32.31
CA PHE A 217 10.61 0.64 30.87
C PHE A 217 9.48 0.01 30.06
N SER A 218 8.34 -0.31 30.70
CA SER A 218 7.12 -0.65 29.96
C SER A 218 6.74 0.54 29.09
N HIS A 219 6.50 0.32 27.81
CA HIS A 219 6.28 1.40 26.87
C HIS A 219 5.29 1.03 25.77
N ARG A 220 4.67 2.08 25.24
CA ARG A 220 3.73 2.06 24.13
C ARG A 220 4.20 3.04 23.08
N ILE A 221 4.17 2.62 21.82
CA ILE A 221 4.49 3.46 20.68
C ILE A 221 3.19 3.83 19.97
N ASN A 222 2.78 5.09 20.09
CA ASN A 222 1.59 5.58 19.42
C ASN A 222 1.91 6.00 17.98
N GLN A 223 3.01 6.72 17.80
CA GLN A 223 3.46 7.21 16.51
C GLN A 223 4.98 7.11 16.41
N PHE A 224 5.47 6.56 15.31
CA PHE A 224 6.90 6.58 14.99
C PHE A 224 7.05 6.54 13.47
N ALA A 225 7.22 7.73 12.87
CA ALA A 225 7.16 7.89 11.43
C ALA A 225 8.28 8.81 10.93
N PHE A 226 8.66 8.64 9.66
CA PHE A 226 9.69 9.43 9.01
C PHE A 226 9.16 10.09 7.73
N GLY A 227 9.44 11.39 7.59
CA GLY A 227 8.96 12.24 6.51
C GLY A 227 7.47 12.56 6.59
N GLU A 228 7.00 13.25 5.56
CA GLU A 228 5.59 13.63 5.47
C GLU A 228 4.70 12.40 5.19
N HIS A 229 3.52 12.41 5.80
CA HIS A 229 2.53 11.33 5.66
C HIS A 229 2.09 11.15 4.21
N SER A 230 1.99 9.90 3.76
CA SER A 230 1.50 9.53 2.43
C SER A 230 0.61 8.30 2.52
N ASN A 231 -0.47 8.27 1.74
CA ASN A 231 -1.36 7.11 1.66
C ASN A 231 -0.57 5.88 1.21
N GLY A 232 -0.88 4.69 1.73
CA GLY A 232 -0.20 3.45 1.35
C GLY A 232 1.11 3.15 2.10
N ILE A 233 1.57 4.05 2.96
CA ILE A 233 2.71 3.83 3.88
C ILE A 233 2.17 3.31 5.21
N VAL A 234 2.81 2.27 5.73
CA VAL A 234 2.54 1.66 7.04
C VAL A 234 3.81 1.72 7.87
N ASN A 235 3.69 2.18 9.11
CA ASN A 235 4.80 2.32 10.06
C ASN A 235 4.83 1.12 11.03
N PRO A 236 5.80 0.19 10.93
CA PRO A 236 5.75 -1.08 11.66
C PRO A 236 5.81 -1.01 13.19
N LEU A 237 6.25 0.12 13.78
CA LEU A 237 6.33 0.29 15.24
C LEU A 237 5.06 0.88 15.86
N GLU A 238 4.16 1.44 15.06
CA GLU A 238 2.94 2.02 15.59
C GLU A 238 2.06 0.90 16.18
N GLY A 239 1.51 1.10 17.37
CA GLY A 239 0.70 0.09 18.03
C GLY A 239 1.52 -0.97 18.77
N ASP A 240 2.84 -0.86 18.80
CA ASP A 240 3.67 -1.74 19.62
C ASP A 240 3.55 -1.35 21.11
N GLU A 241 3.38 -2.35 21.96
CA GLU A 241 3.24 -2.20 23.42
C GLU A 241 4.01 -3.32 24.09
N LYS A 242 5.02 -2.94 24.88
CA LYS A 242 5.88 -3.87 25.62
C LYS A 242 5.78 -3.61 27.12
N ILE A 243 5.60 -4.70 27.87
CA ILE A 243 5.57 -4.66 29.34
C ILE A 243 6.89 -5.22 29.87
N ALA A 244 7.55 -4.44 30.72
CA ALA A 244 8.79 -4.81 31.37
C ALA A 244 8.56 -5.95 32.37
N LYS A 245 9.32 -7.04 32.21
CA LYS A 245 9.30 -8.20 33.12
C LYS A 245 10.17 -7.96 34.36
N GLU A 246 11.20 -7.16 34.20
CA GLU A 246 12.18 -6.80 35.23
C GLU A 246 12.39 -5.28 35.19
N HIS A 247 12.86 -4.69 36.30
CA HIS A 247 13.08 -3.25 36.38
C HIS A 247 14.22 -2.78 35.45
N MET A 248 15.30 -3.57 35.37
CA MET A 248 16.50 -3.28 34.59
C MET A 248 16.42 -3.84 33.16
N MET A 249 15.36 -3.52 32.43
CA MET A 249 15.20 -3.99 31.04
C MET A 249 15.83 -3.02 30.03
N LEU A 250 16.47 -3.59 29.01
CA LEU A 250 16.95 -2.89 27.82
C LEU A 250 16.12 -3.31 26.62
N TYR A 251 15.48 -2.34 25.97
CA TYR A 251 14.76 -2.48 24.72
C TYR A 251 15.52 -1.79 23.59
N GLN A 252 15.80 -2.51 22.52
CA GLN A 252 16.50 -1.99 21.34
C GLN A 252 15.69 -2.27 20.08
N TYR A 253 15.42 -1.21 19.34
CA TYR A 253 14.79 -1.22 18.03
C TYR A 253 15.83 -0.82 17.00
N PHE A 254 16.15 -1.74 16.09
CA PHE A 254 17.02 -1.50 14.94
C PHE A 254 16.13 -1.19 13.74
N ILE A 255 16.22 0.05 13.26
CA ILE A 255 15.35 0.63 12.25
C ILE A 255 16.16 0.89 11.00
N GLU A 256 15.75 0.32 9.87
CA GLU A 256 16.36 0.61 8.58
C GLU A 256 15.38 1.45 7.75
N ILE A 257 15.76 2.70 7.46
CA ILE A 257 14.93 3.70 6.80
C ILE A 257 15.23 3.70 5.30
N VAL A 258 14.18 3.57 4.49
CA VAL A 258 14.23 3.52 3.03
C VAL A 258 13.48 4.74 2.45
N PRO A 259 14.18 5.68 1.81
CA PRO A 259 13.54 6.80 1.11
C PRO A 259 12.58 6.28 0.04
N THR A 260 11.36 6.79 0.02
CA THR A 260 10.32 6.38 -0.90
C THR A 260 9.72 7.58 -1.62
N GLU A 261 9.87 7.63 -2.93
CA GLU A 261 9.27 8.67 -3.76
C GLU A 261 7.99 8.14 -4.39
N VAL A 262 6.88 8.77 -4.05
CA VAL A 262 5.56 8.43 -4.55
C VAL A 262 5.21 9.37 -5.68
N GLU A 263 5.08 8.84 -6.89
CA GLU A 263 4.64 9.54 -8.08
C GLU A 263 3.27 9.01 -8.50
N THR A 264 2.24 9.79 -8.16
CA THR A 264 0.87 9.62 -8.68
C THR A 264 0.63 10.61 -9.82
N PHE A 265 -0.49 10.47 -10.53
CA PHE A 265 -0.86 11.39 -11.61
C PHE A 265 -0.94 12.86 -11.18
N LEU A 266 -1.32 13.13 -9.93
CA LEU A 266 -1.54 14.49 -9.40
C LEU A 266 -0.44 14.97 -8.47
N LYS A 267 0.26 14.05 -7.80
CA LYS A 267 1.16 14.40 -6.69
C LYS A 267 2.45 13.61 -6.79
N LYS A 268 3.54 14.34 -6.64
CA LYS A 268 4.88 13.82 -6.39
C LYS A 268 5.27 14.18 -4.96
N GLN A 269 5.54 13.18 -4.13
CA GLN A 269 5.88 13.38 -2.72
C GLN A 269 7.01 12.44 -2.30
N LEU A 270 7.96 12.97 -1.53
CA LEU A 270 8.98 12.18 -0.85
C LEU A 270 8.45 11.79 0.54
N THR A 271 8.48 10.51 0.84
CA THR A 271 8.15 9.92 2.14
C THR A 271 9.22 8.87 2.48
N TYR A 272 9.15 8.25 3.65
CA TYR A 272 10.10 7.23 4.06
C TYR A 272 9.34 6.02 4.58
N GLN A 273 9.81 4.84 4.20
CA GLN A 273 9.39 3.57 4.77
C GLN A 273 10.50 3.09 5.69
N TYR A 274 10.18 2.20 6.61
CA TYR A 274 11.23 1.58 7.40
C TYR A 274 10.87 0.15 7.80
N SER A 275 11.90 -0.65 8.02
CA SER A 275 11.76 -1.98 8.61
C SER A 275 12.36 -1.96 10.02
N VAL A 276 11.86 -2.83 10.90
CA VAL A 276 12.32 -2.89 12.29
C VAL A 276 12.60 -4.30 12.75
N LYS A 277 13.71 -4.43 13.46
CA LYS A 277 14.05 -5.58 14.28
C LYS A 277 14.13 -5.16 15.74
N ASP A 278 13.42 -5.85 16.59
CA ASP A 278 13.42 -5.61 18.03
C ASP A 278 14.30 -6.62 18.78
N HIS A 279 14.88 -6.18 19.88
CA HIS A 279 15.70 -6.98 20.77
C HIS A 279 15.49 -6.50 22.21
N GLU A 280 15.18 -7.42 23.11
CA GLU A 280 14.98 -7.13 24.54
C GLU A 280 15.87 -8.03 25.39
N ARG A 281 16.47 -7.46 26.44
CA ARG A 281 17.24 -8.23 27.42
C ARG A 281 17.26 -7.56 28.79
N PRO A 282 17.35 -8.33 29.88
CA PRO A 282 17.64 -7.78 31.20
C PRO A 282 19.11 -7.38 31.33
N ILE A 283 19.37 -6.27 31.99
CA ILE A 283 20.69 -5.78 32.37
C ILE A 283 20.99 -6.28 33.78
N ASN A 284 22.12 -6.97 33.91
CA ASN A 284 22.59 -7.50 35.18
C ASN A 284 24.13 -7.51 35.15
N HIS A 285 24.73 -6.55 35.85
CA HIS A 285 26.18 -6.38 35.87
C HIS A 285 26.90 -7.55 36.56
N PHE A 286 26.24 -8.27 37.47
CA PHE A 286 26.81 -9.42 38.18
C PHE A 286 26.90 -10.68 37.30
N SER A 287 25.96 -10.86 36.36
CA SER A 287 25.96 -11.98 35.42
C SER A 287 26.71 -11.68 34.11
N GLY A 288 27.42 -10.54 34.04
CA GLY A 288 28.15 -10.10 32.84
C GLY A 288 27.27 -9.44 31.77
N SER A 289 25.98 -9.23 32.03
CA SER A 289 25.07 -8.47 31.15
C SER A 289 25.23 -6.97 31.41
N HIS A 290 26.33 -6.40 30.90
CA HIS A 290 26.57 -4.96 30.98
C HIS A 290 25.74 -4.17 29.96
N GLY A 291 25.38 -2.94 30.32
CA GLY A 291 24.61 -2.02 29.50
C GLY A 291 23.88 -1.00 30.36
N THR A 292 23.18 -0.07 29.72
CA THR A 292 22.29 0.87 30.40
C THR A 292 20.85 0.45 30.10
N PRO A 293 19.98 0.28 31.11
CA PRO A 293 18.57 -0.02 30.87
C PRO A 293 17.88 1.19 30.24
N GLY A 294 16.86 0.96 29.43
CA GLY A 294 16.25 2.02 28.62
C GLY A 294 15.61 1.52 27.34
N VAL A 295 15.02 2.46 26.61
CA VAL A 295 14.43 2.21 25.29
C VAL A 295 15.26 2.93 24.23
N PHE A 296 15.81 2.19 23.28
CA PHE A 296 16.75 2.69 22.28
C PHE A 296 16.22 2.41 20.87
N PHE A 297 16.15 3.45 20.05
CA PHE A 297 15.78 3.45 18.65
C PHE A 297 17.01 3.79 17.82
N LYS A 298 17.70 2.74 17.36
CA LYS A 298 18.86 2.85 16.50
C LYS A 298 18.39 2.83 15.06
N TYR A 299 18.56 3.94 14.35
CA TYR A 299 18.12 4.06 12.98
C TYR A 299 19.30 4.25 12.03
N ASP A 300 19.19 3.64 10.85
CA ASP A 300 20.16 3.76 9.76
C ASP A 300 19.44 4.02 8.43
N MET A 301 20.13 4.69 7.50
CA MET A 301 19.61 5.03 6.19
C MET A 301 20.05 3.97 5.16
N SER A 302 19.09 3.44 4.40
CA SER A 302 19.38 2.54 3.29
C SER A 302 20.02 3.30 2.13
N ALA A 303 20.98 2.67 1.45
CA ALA A 303 21.60 3.22 0.23
C ALA A 303 20.68 3.16 -1.00
N LEU A 304 19.52 2.49 -0.88
CA LEU A 304 18.52 2.36 -1.93
C LEU A 304 17.31 3.23 -1.62
N LYS A 305 16.77 3.83 -2.67
CA LYS A 305 15.52 4.57 -2.72
C LYS A 305 14.49 3.79 -3.53
N VAL A 306 13.27 3.72 -3.02
CA VAL A 306 12.13 3.11 -3.71
C VAL A 306 11.35 4.20 -4.43
N LYS A 307 11.04 3.99 -5.70
CA LYS A 307 10.19 4.86 -6.48
C LYS A 307 8.90 4.13 -6.83
N VAL A 308 7.79 4.59 -6.27
CA VAL A 308 6.44 4.04 -6.48
C VAL A 308 5.77 4.87 -7.57
N ILE A 309 5.54 4.25 -8.73
CA ILE A 309 4.98 4.92 -9.90
C ILE A 309 3.63 4.27 -10.24
N GLN A 310 2.60 5.10 -10.40
CA GLN A 310 1.33 4.65 -10.96
C GLN A 310 1.41 4.68 -12.50
N GLU A 311 1.60 3.52 -13.11
CA GLU A 311 1.69 3.38 -14.57
C GLU A 311 0.29 3.15 -15.15
N ARG A 312 -0.02 3.89 -16.22
CA ARG A 312 -1.22 3.71 -17.05
C ARG A 312 -0.81 3.68 -18.51
N ASP A 313 -1.46 2.82 -19.28
CA ASP A 313 -1.30 2.81 -20.74
C ASP A 313 -1.72 4.17 -21.29
N SER A 314 -1.03 4.64 -22.34
CA SER A 314 -1.45 5.86 -23.02
C SER A 314 -2.82 5.64 -23.70
N PRO A 315 -3.66 6.68 -23.84
CA PRO A 315 -4.95 6.56 -24.52
C PRO A 315 -4.81 6.10 -25.98
N ILE A 316 -3.66 6.40 -26.62
CA ILE A 316 -3.34 5.95 -27.98
C ILE A 316 -3.10 4.43 -27.98
N GLN A 317 -2.32 3.93 -27.03
CA GLN A 317 -2.05 2.50 -26.89
C GLN A 317 -3.33 1.72 -26.60
N PHE A 318 -4.22 2.28 -25.78
CA PHE A 318 -5.55 1.71 -25.56
C PHE A 318 -6.40 1.68 -26.83
N ALA A 319 -6.45 2.78 -27.61
CA ALA A 319 -7.18 2.82 -28.87
C ALA A 319 -6.67 1.76 -29.87
N VAL A 320 -5.34 1.61 -29.99
CA VAL A 320 -4.72 0.59 -30.84
C VAL A 320 -5.13 -0.82 -30.39
N ARG A 321 -5.14 -1.09 -29.08
CA ARG A 321 -5.60 -2.38 -28.53
C ARG A 321 -7.06 -2.66 -28.85
N LEU A 322 -7.96 -1.68 -28.66
CA LEU A 322 -9.38 -1.84 -29.02
C LEU A 322 -9.57 -2.16 -30.51
N CYS A 323 -8.90 -1.44 -31.41
CA CYS A 323 -8.96 -1.70 -32.84
C CYS A 323 -8.43 -3.10 -33.18
N ALA A 324 -7.33 -3.52 -32.56
CA ALA A 324 -6.74 -4.84 -32.76
C ALA A 324 -7.68 -5.97 -32.29
N THR A 325 -8.36 -5.80 -31.15
CA THR A 325 -9.33 -6.77 -30.63
C THR A 325 -10.54 -6.91 -31.55
N ILE A 326 -11.14 -5.80 -32.00
CA ILE A 326 -12.29 -5.82 -32.92
C ILE A 326 -11.92 -6.47 -34.25
N GLY A 327 -10.79 -6.05 -34.84
CA GLY A 327 -10.29 -6.60 -36.10
C GLY A 327 -9.92 -8.08 -36.00
N GLY A 328 -9.23 -8.46 -34.92
CA GLY A 328 -8.80 -9.84 -34.67
C GLY A 328 -9.97 -10.82 -34.57
N ILE A 329 -11.06 -10.45 -33.90
CA ILE A 329 -12.25 -11.29 -33.77
C ILE A 329 -12.96 -11.44 -35.11
N HIS A 330 -13.05 -10.35 -35.88
CA HIS A 330 -13.71 -10.40 -37.20
C HIS A 330 -12.95 -11.32 -38.17
N VAL A 331 -11.62 -11.26 -38.18
CA VAL A 331 -10.80 -12.13 -39.05
C VAL A 331 -10.84 -13.58 -38.59
N THR A 332 -10.70 -13.84 -37.28
CA THR A 332 -10.69 -15.22 -36.74
C THR A 332 -12.05 -15.91 -36.89
N SER A 333 -13.16 -15.21 -36.66
CA SER A 333 -14.50 -15.74 -36.88
C SER A 333 -14.72 -16.15 -38.35
N GLY A 334 -14.24 -15.33 -39.29
CA GLY A 334 -14.28 -15.66 -40.72
C GLY A 334 -13.47 -16.90 -41.06
N LEU A 335 -12.23 -16.98 -40.59
CA LEU A 335 -11.35 -18.15 -40.82
C LEU A 335 -11.94 -19.44 -40.22
N ILE A 336 -12.47 -19.39 -39.01
CA ILE A 336 -13.09 -20.54 -38.35
C ILE A 336 -14.32 -21.00 -39.13
N SER A 337 -15.17 -20.07 -39.55
CA SER A 337 -16.37 -20.39 -40.33
C SER A 337 -16.00 -21.04 -41.66
N SER A 338 -15.02 -20.49 -42.40
CA SER A 338 -14.52 -21.08 -43.63
C SER A 338 -13.88 -22.46 -43.43
N PHE A 339 -13.17 -22.65 -42.32
CA PHE A 339 -12.55 -23.93 -41.98
C PHE A 339 -13.59 -25.00 -41.63
N ILE A 340 -14.62 -24.64 -40.86
CA ILE A 340 -15.76 -25.53 -40.53
C ILE A 340 -16.50 -25.91 -41.81
N GLU A 341 -16.78 -24.95 -42.70
CA GLU A 341 -17.41 -25.24 -43.98
C GLU A 341 -16.55 -26.15 -44.87
N TYR A 342 -15.23 -25.94 -44.91
CA TYR A 342 -14.30 -26.81 -45.63
C TYR A 342 -14.35 -28.26 -45.10
N ILE A 343 -14.33 -28.43 -43.78
CA ILE A 343 -14.43 -29.74 -43.12
C ILE A 343 -15.78 -30.40 -43.43
N LEU A 344 -16.89 -29.68 -43.25
CA LEU A 344 -18.23 -30.21 -43.53
C LEU A 344 -18.39 -30.60 -44.99
N ARG A 345 -17.87 -29.81 -45.94
CA ARG A 345 -17.84 -30.17 -47.36
C ARG A 345 -17.04 -31.45 -47.60
N ARG A 346 -15.86 -31.60 -47.00
CA ARG A 346 -15.04 -32.83 -47.09
C ARG A 346 -15.75 -34.08 -46.53
N PHE A 347 -16.48 -33.95 -45.42
CA PHE A 347 -17.22 -35.05 -44.82
C PHE A 347 -18.51 -35.40 -45.57
N ASN A 348 -19.29 -34.40 -46.03
CA ASN A 348 -20.48 -34.63 -46.85
C ASN A 348 -20.15 -35.24 -48.21
N PHE A 349 -19.01 -34.86 -48.82
CA PHE A 349 -18.56 -35.49 -50.07
C PHE A 349 -18.20 -36.97 -49.88
N LYS A 350 -17.65 -37.36 -48.71
CA LYS A 350 -17.42 -38.77 -48.38
C LYS A 350 -18.71 -39.56 -48.14
N TYR A 351 -19.78 -38.91 -47.67
CA TYR A 351 -21.08 -39.56 -47.47
C TYR A 351 -21.84 -39.76 -48.80
N LEU A 352 -21.87 -38.75 -49.67
CA LEU A 352 -22.49 -38.85 -51.00
C LEU A 352 -21.81 -39.88 -51.91
N GLN A 353 -20.49 -40.07 -51.78
CA GLN A 353 -19.75 -41.10 -52.53
C GLN A 353 -19.99 -42.53 -51.98
N LYS A 354 -20.53 -42.66 -50.76
CA LYS A 354 -20.86 -43.96 -50.15
C LYS A 354 -22.25 -44.49 -50.54
N ASP A 355 -23.16 -43.60 -50.96
CA ASP A 355 -24.55 -43.92 -51.30
C ASP A 355 -24.81 -44.14 -52.81
N SER A 356 -23.75 -44.25 -53.63
CA SER A 356 -23.87 -44.55 -55.06
C SER A 356 -23.46 -46.00 -55.39
N PRO A 357 -24.37 -47.00 -55.37
CA PRO A 357 -24.09 -48.28 -55.99
C PRO A 357 -24.20 -48.13 -57.51
N ILE A 358 -23.06 -48.16 -58.17
CA ILE A 358 -22.79 -48.77 -59.49
C ILE A 358 -24.02 -48.99 -60.39
N TYR A 359 -24.26 -48.08 -61.34
CA TYR A 359 -24.76 -48.49 -62.65
C TYR A 359 -23.60 -48.41 -63.63
N GLY A 360 -23.11 -49.58 -64.02
CA GLY A 360 -22.16 -49.73 -65.09
C GLY A 360 -22.84 -49.81 -66.46
N LEU A 361 -21.99 -49.60 -67.47
CA LEU A 361 -22.16 -49.88 -68.90
C LEU A 361 -22.85 -48.77 -69.72
N ALA A 362 -22.37 -48.37 -70.89
CA ALA A 362 -21.13 -48.60 -71.61
C ALA A 362 -21.16 -47.65 -72.82
N SER A 363 -19.99 -47.27 -73.30
CA SER A 363 -19.72 -46.68 -74.61
C SER A 363 -20.34 -47.45 -75.79
N ALA A 364 -21.12 -46.77 -76.64
CA ALA A 364 -21.12 -46.81 -78.11
C ALA A 364 -22.22 -45.88 -78.64
#